data_AF-A0A7R9W2S3-F1
#
_entry.id   AF-A0A7R9W2S3-F1
#
_cell.length_a   1.000
_cell.length_b   1.000
_cell.length_c   1.000
_cell.angle_alpha   90.00
_cell.angle_beta   90.00
_cell.angle_gamma   90.00
#
_symmetry.space_group_name_H-M   'P 1'
#
loop_
_entity.id
_entity.type
_entity.pdbx_description
1 polymer ?
#
loop_
_entity_poly.entity_id
_entity_poly.type
_entity_poly.pdbx_seq_one_letter_code
_entity_poly.pdbx_strand_id
1 'polypeptide(L)'
;MMCQGDSNSSSNSMKRSHSFAGFTGLSHLARHRPSFSGTTSSLVAIDESGPIKWKKHDPSAKPKRSSMKRSMSVASTASGASSVSEDECGSPSASPLPSASAADVVKRNVSFSSLEIFEHEVTLGDNPSVTAGPPITLEWRPHGYESHDVEEYEKARVAYRRDKRQMQMSDNVRFWRLMRERGFTAHQIQKAVDEAQRVKKRRMDTVTRLKVSKFDEAMESAERKMKRLFKVGKKKKKAY
;
A
#
# COMPACT_ATOMS: atom_id res chain seq x y z
N MET A 1 59.22 -4.70 3.17
CA MET A 1 58.57 -4.68 4.49
C MET A 1 57.41 -5.66 4.44
N MET A 2 57.60 -6.83 5.03
CA MET A 2 56.61 -7.91 5.10
C MET A 2 55.88 -7.77 6.44
N CYS A 3 54.57 -7.54 6.40
CA CYS A 3 53.72 -7.61 7.60
C CYS A 3 53.00 -8.95 7.60
N GLN A 4 53.51 -9.90 8.40
CA GLN A 4 52.76 -11.06 8.84
C GLN A 4 51.83 -10.58 9.97
N GLY A 5 50.53 -10.88 9.86
CA GLY A 5 49.51 -10.50 10.83
C GLY A 5 48.72 -11.73 11.24
N ASP A 6 48.88 -12.10 12.50
CA ASP A 6 48.50 -13.37 13.10
C ASP A 6 46.99 -13.64 13.15
N SER A 7 46.73 -14.93 12.96
CA SER A 7 45.51 -15.67 13.27
C SER A 7 45.01 -15.47 14.70
N ASN A 8 43.72 -15.15 14.86
CA ASN A 8 43.02 -15.35 16.12
C ASN A 8 41.72 -16.13 15.92
N SER A 9 41.83 -17.44 16.16
CA SER A 9 40.76 -18.42 16.23
C SER A 9 40.07 -18.31 17.58
N SER A 10 38.78 -18.02 17.61
CA SER A 10 37.95 -18.15 18.81
C SER A 10 36.72 -19.01 18.49
N SER A 11 36.90 -20.31 18.70
CA SER A 11 35.86 -21.32 18.69
C SER A 11 35.00 -21.19 19.95
N ASN A 12 33.78 -20.67 19.82
CA ASN A 12 32.79 -20.69 20.91
C ASN A 12 31.91 -21.93 20.77
N SER A 13 32.33 -23.02 21.44
CA SER A 13 31.61 -24.29 21.54
C SER A 13 30.59 -24.22 22.68
N MET A 14 29.35 -23.85 22.37
CA MET A 14 28.23 -23.95 23.33
C MET A 14 27.51 -25.29 23.13
N LYS A 15 27.90 -26.27 23.95
CA LYS A 15 27.18 -27.54 24.12
C LYS A 15 25.93 -27.29 24.96
N ARG A 16 24.74 -27.32 24.33
CA ARG A 16 23.46 -27.45 25.03
C ARG A 16 22.94 -28.87 24.85
N SER A 17 23.29 -29.73 25.79
CA SER A 17 22.69 -31.04 26.00
C SER A 17 21.35 -30.86 26.71
N HIS A 18 20.24 -31.06 26.00
CA HIS A 18 18.96 -31.36 26.63
C HIS A 18 18.65 -32.84 26.39
N SER A 19 18.81 -33.59 27.48
CA SER A 19 18.29 -34.94 27.69
C SER A 19 16.77 -34.97 27.51
N PHE A 20 16.29 -35.62 26.46
CA PHE A 20 14.88 -35.97 26.31
C PHE A 20 14.70 -37.38 26.86
N ALA A 21 14.12 -37.47 28.05
CA ALA A 21 13.76 -38.72 28.69
C ALA A 21 12.70 -39.43 27.85
N GLY A 22 12.89 -40.74 27.67
CA GLY A 22 12.03 -41.61 26.90
C GLY A 22 10.62 -41.69 27.46
N PHE A 23 9.64 -41.66 26.55
CA PHE A 23 8.28 -42.10 26.79
C PHE A 23 8.04 -43.32 25.91
N THR A 24 8.44 -44.49 26.40
CA THR A 24 8.07 -45.78 25.82
C THR A 24 6.77 -46.24 26.45
N GLY A 25 5.76 -46.45 25.62
CA GLY A 25 4.57 -47.21 25.96
C GLY A 25 3.28 -46.42 25.77
N LEU A 26 2.52 -46.75 24.72
CA LEU A 26 1.26 -47.50 24.90
C LEU A 26 0.59 -47.75 23.54
N SER A 27 0.28 -49.02 23.30
CA SER A 27 -0.92 -49.55 22.62
C SER A 27 -1.30 -49.01 21.25
N HIS A 28 -0.87 -49.75 20.23
CA HIS A 28 -1.74 -50.47 19.29
C HIS A 28 -3.25 -50.12 19.35
N LEU A 29 -3.68 -49.12 18.58
CA LEU A 29 -5.04 -49.07 18.05
C LEU A 29 -4.95 -48.98 16.53
N ALA A 30 -5.29 -50.10 15.90
CA ALA A 30 -5.58 -50.19 14.48
C ALA A 30 -6.69 -49.18 14.14
N ARG A 31 -6.31 -48.05 13.53
CA ARG A 31 -7.27 -47.21 12.83
C ARG A 31 -7.41 -47.78 11.44
N HIS A 32 -8.54 -48.44 11.23
CA HIS A 32 -9.10 -48.70 9.92
C HIS A 32 -8.87 -47.48 9.00
N ARG A 33 -8.12 -47.68 7.93
CA ARG A 33 -8.22 -46.82 6.75
C ARG A 33 -9.66 -46.93 6.24
N PRO A 34 -10.47 -45.87 6.23
CA PRO A 34 -11.65 -45.87 5.39
C PRO A 34 -11.14 -45.91 3.94
N SER A 35 -11.44 -47.00 3.24
CA SER A 35 -11.40 -47.01 1.79
C SER A 35 -12.38 -45.94 1.31
N PHE A 36 -11.84 -44.83 0.81
CA PHE A 36 -12.64 -43.77 0.19
C PHE A 36 -13.13 -44.32 -1.15
N SER A 37 -14.21 -45.10 -1.12
CA SER A 37 -14.97 -45.45 -2.30
C SER A 37 -15.50 -44.16 -2.91
N GLY A 38 -15.10 -43.91 -4.16
CA GLY A 38 -15.41 -42.69 -4.90
C GLY A 38 -16.88 -42.33 -4.80
N THR A 39 -17.16 -41.22 -4.14
CA THR A 39 -18.37 -40.47 -4.37
C THR A 39 -18.22 -39.87 -5.76
N THR A 40 -19.05 -40.36 -6.69
CA THR A 40 -19.23 -39.79 -8.00
C THR A 40 -19.51 -38.29 -7.84
N SER A 41 -18.55 -37.49 -8.27
CA SER A 41 -18.72 -36.06 -8.45
C SER A 41 -19.93 -35.87 -9.35
N SER A 42 -21.07 -35.47 -8.77
CA SER A 42 -22.19 -34.97 -9.54
C SER A 42 -21.67 -33.74 -10.29
N LEU A 43 -21.44 -33.93 -11.58
CA LEU A 43 -21.29 -32.88 -12.56
C LEU A 43 -22.42 -31.87 -12.32
N VAL A 44 -22.06 -30.74 -11.71
CA VAL A 44 -22.87 -29.55 -11.82
C VAL A 44 -22.76 -29.16 -13.28
N ALA A 45 -23.80 -29.48 -14.04
CA ALA A 45 -23.99 -29.00 -15.40
C ALA A 45 -23.87 -27.47 -15.35
N ILE A 46 -22.74 -26.96 -15.86
CA ILE A 46 -22.61 -25.56 -16.17
C ILE A 46 -23.45 -25.39 -17.43
N ASP A 47 -24.63 -24.80 -17.26
CA ASP A 47 -25.56 -24.46 -18.33
C ASP A 47 -24.85 -23.51 -19.32
N GLU A 48 -24.33 -24.08 -20.40
CA GLU A 48 -23.91 -23.38 -21.60
C GLU A 48 -25.15 -22.97 -22.40
N SER A 49 -25.82 -21.88 -22.06
CA SER A 49 -26.68 -21.18 -23.04
C SER A 49 -27.08 -19.77 -22.61
N GLY A 50 -26.19 -18.81 -22.85
CA GLY A 50 -26.58 -17.41 -22.81
C GLY A 50 -25.57 -16.50 -23.49
N PRO A 51 -25.83 -15.95 -24.69
CA PRO A 51 -24.99 -14.89 -25.23
C PRO A 51 -24.99 -13.72 -24.25
N ILE A 52 -23.80 -13.34 -23.78
CA ILE A 52 -23.60 -12.14 -22.98
C ILE A 52 -24.10 -10.96 -23.83
N LYS A 53 -25.32 -10.50 -23.53
CA LYS A 53 -25.90 -9.29 -24.14
C LYS A 53 -25.14 -8.08 -23.62
N TRP A 54 -24.05 -7.74 -24.31
CA TRP A 54 -23.45 -6.43 -24.21
C TRP A 54 -24.50 -5.41 -24.66
N LYS A 55 -25.00 -4.59 -23.73
CA LYS A 55 -25.82 -3.42 -24.10
C LYS A 55 -24.98 -2.60 -25.07
N LYS A 56 -25.43 -2.47 -26.32
CA LYS A 56 -24.83 -1.57 -27.30
C LYS A 56 -24.84 -0.18 -26.67
N HIS A 57 -23.66 0.33 -26.35
CA HIS A 57 -23.47 1.72 -25.97
C HIS A 57 -23.87 2.56 -27.18
N ASP A 58 -24.88 3.40 -27.02
CA ASP A 58 -25.30 4.35 -28.02
C ASP A 58 -24.24 5.46 -28.11
N PRO A 59 -23.47 5.58 -29.22
CA PRO A 59 -22.41 6.57 -29.36
C PRO A 59 -22.95 8.01 -29.47
N SER A 60 -24.28 8.19 -29.55
CA SER A 60 -24.94 9.50 -29.59
C SER A 60 -25.16 10.11 -28.19
N ALA A 61 -25.04 9.33 -27.12
CA ALA A 61 -25.31 9.80 -25.77
C ALA A 61 -24.16 10.71 -25.26
N LYS A 62 -24.32 12.02 -25.44
CA LYS A 62 -23.42 13.03 -24.87
C LYS A 62 -23.32 12.82 -23.35
N PRO A 63 -22.12 12.71 -22.76
CA PRO A 63 -21.96 12.50 -21.33
C PRO A 63 -22.61 13.68 -20.58
N LYS A 64 -23.51 13.39 -19.64
CA LYS A 64 -24.04 14.39 -18.71
C LYS A 64 -22.85 14.96 -17.94
N ARG A 65 -22.41 16.16 -18.31
CA ARG A 65 -21.38 16.91 -17.60
C ARG A 65 -21.88 17.14 -16.18
N SER A 66 -21.38 16.36 -15.23
CA SER A 66 -21.64 16.62 -13.81
C SER A 66 -21.01 17.97 -13.48
N SER A 67 -21.85 18.98 -13.29
CA SER A 67 -21.48 20.30 -12.78
C SER A 67 -21.07 20.15 -11.31
N MET A 68 -19.88 19.63 -11.06
CA MET A 68 -19.20 19.84 -9.78
C MET A 68 -18.53 21.20 -9.86
N LYS A 69 -19.20 22.22 -9.31
CA LYS A 69 -18.60 23.52 -9.02
C LYS A 69 -17.43 23.30 -8.06
N ARG A 70 -16.19 23.33 -8.58
CA ARG A 70 -14.97 23.45 -7.75
C ARG A 70 -14.91 24.88 -7.23
N SER A 71 -15.50 25.13 -6.06
CA SER A 71 -15.11 26.25 -5.21
C SER A 71 -13.96 25.78 -4.33
N MET A 72 -12.74 26.11 -4.73
CA MET A 72 -11.52 25.91 -3.92
C MET A 72 -10.77 27.24 -3.92
N SER A 73 -11.24 28.18 -3.12
CA SER A 73 -10.47 29.35 -2.71
C SER A 73 -9.68 28.96 -1.47
N VAL A 74 -8.44 28.53 -1.64
CA VAL A 74 -7.47 28.42 -0.55
C VAL A 74 -6.54 29.62 -0.62
N ALA A 75 -6.89 30.67 0.12
CA ALA A 75 -5.98 31.75 0.44
C ALA A 75 -4.88 31.16 1.33
N SER A 76 -3.66 31.10 0.80
CA SER A 76 -2.48 30.76 1.59
C SER A 76 -2.00 32.03 2.28
N THR A 77 -2.41 32.23 3.54
CA THR A 77 -1.80 33.21 4.43
C THR A 77 -0.47 32.66 4.91
N ALA A 78 0.61 33.10 4.25
CA ALA A 78 1.95 33.00 4.80
C ALA A 78 2.11 34.09 5.87
N SER A 79 2.08 33.69 7.14
CA SER A 79 2.45 34.51 8.28
C SER A 79 3.71 33.89 8.88
N GLY A 80 4.82 34.62 8.83
CA GLY A 80 6.11 34.18 9.34
C GLY A 80 7.15 35.28 9.17
N ALA A 81 6.93 36.39 9.88
CA ALA A 81 7.86 37.51 9.98
C ALA A 81 8.67 37.38 11.28
N SER A 82 9.99 37.57 11.16
CA SER A 82 10.96 37.88 12.21
C SER A 82 12.11 38.59 11.47
N SER A 83 12.12 39.92 11.34
CA SER A 83 12.43 41.00 12.30
C SER A 83 13.88 41.04 12.77
N VAL A 84 14.53 42.19 12.53
CA VAL A 84 15.74 42.87 13.10
C VAL A 84 16.82 43.14 12.03
N SER A 85 16.88 44.34 11.41
CA SER A 85 17.42 45.66 11.84
C SER A 85 18.93 45.78 11.47
N GLU A 86 19.56 46.86 10.97
CA GLU A 86 19.32 48.31 10.89
C GLU A 86 20.06 48.98 9.70
N ASP A 87 19.56 50.18 9.39
CA ASP A 87 20.14 51.41 8.84
C ASP A 87 21.41 51.43 7.96
N GLU A 88 21.30 52.11 6.82
CA GLU A 88 22.12 53.31 6.57
C GLU A 88 21.52 54.20 5.45
N CYS A 89 21.61 55.50 5.71
CA CYS A 89 20.90 56.61 5.08
C CYS A 89 21.71 57.24 3.94
N GLY A 90 21.12 57.37 2.75
CA GLY A 90 21.69 58.12 1.62
C GLY A 90 20.61 58.83 0.83
N SER A 91 20.59 60.16 0.90
CA SER A 91 19.59 61.05 0.26
C SER A 91 19.55 61.00 -1.28
N PRO A 92 18.41 61.40 -1.90
CA PRO A 92 18.10 61.11 -3.29
C PRO A 92 18.59 62.20 -4.24
N SER A 93 19.26 61.80 -5.32
CA SER A 93 19.47 62.64 -6.51
C SER A 93 18.35 62.36 -7.51
N ALA A 94 17.47 63.35 -7.68
CA ALA A 94 16.34 63.30 -8.58
C ALA A 94 16.79 63.21 -10.03
N SER A 95 16.54 62.07 -10.67
CA SER A 95 16.62 61.90 -12.12
C SER A 95 15.25 61.45 -12.66
N PRO A 96 14.85 61.91 -13.85
CA PRO A 96 13.47 61.88 -14.32
C PRO A 96 12.95 60.46 -14.53
N LEU A 97 11.77 60.18 -13.99
CA LEU A 97 11.04 58.92 -14.11
C LEU A 97 10.78 58.60 -15.60
N PRO A 98 11.22 57.45 -16.13
CA PRO A 98 10.70 56.95 -17.39
C PRO A 98 9.22 56.60 -17.20
N SER A 99 8.41 57.25 -18.03
CA SER A 99 7.00 56.99 -18.30
C SER A 99 6.62 55.53 -18.09
N ALA A 100 5.53 55.30 -17.34
CA ALA A 100 4.94 54.01 -17.03
C ALA A 100 4.71 53.18 -18.31
N SER A 101 5.73 52.42 -18.70
CA SER A 101 5.65 51.40 -19.73
C SER A 101 4.92 50.20 -19.13
N ALA A 102 4.05 49.60 -19.95
CA ALA A 102 3.16 48.50 -19.62
C ALA A 102 3.81 47.53 -18.62
N ALA A 103 3.19 47.39 -17.44
CA ALA A 103 3.62 46.44 -16.43
C ALA A 103 3.74 45.06 -17.07
N ASP A 104 4.98 44.62 -17.28
CA ASP A 104 5.31 43.37 -17.93
C ASP A 104 4.82 42.26 -16.99
N VAL A 105 3.69 41.65 -17.33
CA VAL A 105 3.09 40.58 -16.55
C VAL A 105 4.04 39.40 -16.64
N VAL A 106 4.93 39.26 -15.65
CA VAL A 106 5.88 38.15 -15.56
C VAL A 106 5.09 36.85 -15.58
N LYS A 107 5.14 36.16 -16.73
CA LYS A 107 4.52 34.85 -16.89
C LYS A 107 5.33 33.85 -16.08
N ARG A 108 4.73 33.36 -14.98
CA ARG A 108 5.33 32.32 -14.15
C ARG A 108 5.16 30.97 -14.86
N ASN A 109 6.21 30.54 -15.53
CA ASN A 109 6.27 29.22 -16.17
C ASN A 109 7.29 28.34 -15.43
N VAL A 110 7.00 27.04 -15.38
CA VAL A 110 7.91 26.00 -14.88
C VAL A 110 8.26 25.11 -16.06
N SER A 111 9.55 24.91 -16.28
CA SER A 111 10.09 23.97 -17.26
C SER A 111 11.05 23.00 -16.57
N PHE A 112 11.24 21.84 -17.18
CA PHE A 112 12.20 20.82 -16.77
C PHE A 112 13.24 20.69 -17.87
N SER A 113 14.51 20.56 -17.52
CA SER A 113 15.62 20.44 -18.47
C SER A 113 16.13 19.01 -18.59
N SER A 114 16.37 18.35 -17.46
CA SER A 114 17.00 17.04 -17.40
C SER A 114 16.21 16.07 -16.55
N LEU A 115 16.31 14.78 -16.91
CA LEU A 115 15.75 13.66 -16.17
C LEU A 115 16.89 12.81 -15.62
N GLU A 116 16.80 12.51 -14.33
CA GLU A 116 17.67 11.55 -13.66
C GLU A 116 16.87 10.28 -13.37
N ILE A 117 17.36 9.14 -13.89
CA ILE A 117 16.71 7.83 -13.75
C ILE A 117 17.58 6.95 -12.86
N PHE A 118 17.03 6.52 -11.73
CA PHE A 118 17.67 5.61 -10.81
C PHE A 118 17.07 4.21 -10.94
N GLU A 119 17.93 3.21 -11.15
CA GLU A 119 17.51 1.81 -11.20
C GLU A 119 17.66 1.17 -9.83
N HIS A 120 16.58 0.57 -9.34
CA HIS A 120 16.52 -0.08 -8.04
C HIS A 120 16.22 -1.58 -8.21
N GLU A 121 16.92 -2.39 -7.44
CA GLU A 121 16.68 -3.84 -7.43
C GLU A 121 15.32 -4.15 -6.77
N VAL A 122 14.71 -5.25 -7.22
CA VAL A 122 13.47 -5.75 -6.62
C VAL A 122 13.79 -6.56 -5.38
N THR A 123 13.05 -6.36 -4.28
CA THR A 123 13.19 -7.12 -3.04
C THR A 123 11.82 -7.48 -2.44
N LEU A 124 11.80 -8.29 -1.38
CA LEU A 124 10.58 -8.64 -0.66
C LEU A 124 9.95 -7.40 -0.01
N GLY A 125 8.67 -7.18 -0.26
CA GLY A 125 7.90 -6.07 0.32
C GLY A 125 6.89 -6.55 1.37
N ASP A 126 6.10 -5.60 1.87
CA ASP A 126 5.07 -5.80 2.90
C ASP A 126 3.67 -5.30 2.47
N ASN A 127 3.51 -4.92 1.20
CA ASN A 127 2.28 -4.31 0.69
C ASN A 127 1.09 -5.31 0.68
N PRO A 128 0.04 -5.10 1.52
CA PRO A 128 -1.11 -6.01 1.60
C PRO A 128 -2.10 -5.85 0.44
N SER A 129 -1.88 -4.89 -0.46
CA SER A 129 -2.76 -4.56 -1.58
C SER A 129 -2.57 -5.49 -2.79
N VAL A 130 -1.63 -6.43 -2.70
CA VAL A 130 -1.43 -7.44 -3.73
C VAL A 130 -2.65 -8.35 -3.86
N THR A 131 -2.99 -8.68 -5.11
CA THR A 131 -4.10 -9.61 -5.40
C THR A 131 -3.71 -11.04 -5.04
N ALA A 132 -2.54 -11.50 -5.51
CA ALA A 132 -2.01 -12.84 -5.31
C ALA A 132 -0.47 -12.84 -5.39
N GLY A 133 0.16 -13.89 -4.84
CA GLY A 133 1.62 -14.06 -4.89
C GLY A 133 2.40 -13.11 -3.98
N PRO A 134 3.75 -13.10 -4.10
CA PRO A 134 4.60 -12.38 -3.18
C PRO A 134 4.52 -10.86 -3.39
N PRO A 135 4.44 -10.07 -2.29
CA PRO A 135 4.63 -8.64 -2.36
C PRO A 135 6.09 -8.32 -2.69
N ILE A 136 6.30 -7.43 -3.65
CA ILE A 136 7.61 -6.90 -4.02
C ILE A 136 7.68 -5.41 -3.75
N THR A 137 8.88 -4.92 -3.46
CA THR A 137 9.21 -3.50 -3.34
C THR A 137 10.55 -3.23 -4.04
N LEU A 138 10.86 -1.96 -4.22
CA LEU A 138 12.19 -1.53 -4.66
C LEU A 138 13.11 -1.40 -3.43
N GLU A 139 14.36 -1.79 -3.60
CA GLU A 139 15.40 -1.58 -2.59
C GLU A 139 15.77 -0.10 -2.49
N TRP A 140 16.19 0.33 -1.29
CA TRP A 140 16.52 1.73 -1.03
C TRP A 140 17.73 2.24 -1.82
N ARG A 141 18.74 1.37 -2.01
CA ARG A 141 19.96 1.75 -2.71
C ARG A 141 19.79 1.50 -4.21
N PRO A 142 19.98 2.53 -5.05
CA PRO A 142 20.03 2.32 -6.49
C PRO A 142 21.30 1.57 -6.86
N HIS A 143 21.22 0.81 -7.95
CA HIS A 143 22.34 0.08 -8.54
C HIS A 143 22.69 0.61 -9.95
N GLY A 144 21.83 1.43 -10.54
CA GLY A 144 22.05 2.10 -11.83
C GLY A 144 21.61 3.55 -11.79
N TYR A 145 22.22 4.37 -12.64
CA TYR A 145 21.94 5.79 -12.77
C TYR A 145 22.14 6.23 -14.22
N GLU A 146 21.16 6.95 -14.76
CA GLU A 146 21.24 7.57 -16.08
C GLU A 146 20.69 8.99 -16.05
N SER A 147 21.23 9.87 -16.90
CA SER A 147 20.75 11.24 -17.08
C SER A 147 20.44 11.48 -18.54
N HIS A 148 19.25 12.03 -18.82
CA HIS A 148 18.76 12.28 -20.17
C HIS A 148 18.22 13.71 -20.29
N ASP A 149 18.30 14.30 -21.48
CA ASP A 149 17.51 15.50 -21.81
C ASP A 149 16.02 15.14 -21.90
N VAL A 150 15.16 16.00 -21.37
CA VAL A 150 13.71 15.73 -21.29
C VAL A 150 13.10 15.53 -22.67
N GLU A 151 13.46 16.35 -23.65
CA GLU A 151 12.86 16.32 -24.99
C GLU A 151 13.33 15.10 -25.78
N GLU A 152 14.61 14.76 -25.67
CA GLU A 152 15.16 13.55 -26.27
C GLU A 152 14.52 12.28 -25.69
N TYR A 153 14.36 12.22 -24.37
CA TYR A 153 13.73 11.09 -23.69
C TYR A 153 12.27 10.91 -24.11
N GLU A 154 11.47 11.98 -24.10
CA GLU A 154 10.06 11.89 -24.49
C GLU A 154 9.89 11.52 -25.97
N LYS A 155 10.76 12.04 -26.87
CA LYS A 155 10.75 11.66 -28.29
C LYS A 155 11.02 10.16 -28.48
N ALA A 156 11.98 9.58 -27.75
CA ALA A 156 12.29 8.15 -27.81
C ALA A 156 11.17 7.28 -27.17
N ARG A 157 10.56 7.77 -26.08
CA ARG A 157 9.58 7.04 -25.29
C ARG A 157 8.25 6.80 -26.02
N VAL A 158 7.81 7.73 -26.86
CA VAL A 158 6.50 7.67 -27.55
C VAL A 158 6.31 6.34 -28.31
N ALA A 159 7.38 5.81 -28.91
CA ALA A 159 7.33 4.56 -29.68
C ALA A 159 7.09 3.30 -28.81
N TYR A 160 7.44 3.32 -27.52
CA TYR A 160 7.49 2.12 -26.67
C TYR A 160 6.64 2.25 -25.40
N ARG A 161 5.67 3.16 -25.38
CA ARG A 161 4.83 3.40 -24.19
C ARG A 161 4.00 2.16 -23.86
N ARG A 162 4.24 1.60 -22.67
CA ARG A 162 3.52 0.42 -22.17
C ARG A 162 2.09 0.76 -21.74
N ASP A 163 1.15 -0.10 -22.08
CA ASP A 163 -0.21 -0.07 -21.52
C ASP A 163 -0.23 -0.62 -20.08
N LYS A 164 -1.30 -0.32 -19.33
CA LYS A 164 -1.50 -0.75 -17.95
C LYS A 164 -1.34 -2.26 -17.76
N ARG A 165 -1.79 -3.07 -18.72
CA ARG A 165 -1.63 -4.53 -18.66
C ARG A 165 -0.16 -4.95 -18.77
N GLN A 166 0.62 -4.27 -19.61
CA GLN A 166 2.05 -4.53 -19.80
C GLN A 166 2.88 -4.08 -18.59
N MET A 167 2.38 -3.13 -17.81
CA MET A 167 3.01 -2.70 -16.56
C MET A 167 2.72 -3.65 -15.37
N GLN A 168 1.77 -4.59 -15.51
CA GLN A 168 1.47 -5.55 -14.45
C GLN A 168 2.41 -6.75 -14.53
N MET A 169 3.14 -6.97 -13.44
CA MET A 169 3.95 -8.19 -13.27
C MET A 169 3.08 -9.31 -12.70
N SER A 170 3.09 -10.49 -13.34
CA SER A 170 2.40 -11.66 -12.81
C SER A 170 3.06 -12.18 -11.53
N ASP A 171 2.29 -12.91 -10.74
CA ASP A 171 2.75 -13.57 -9.50
C ASP A 171 3.94 -14.50 -9.74
N ASN A 172 3.89 -15.31 -10.79
CA ASN A 172 4.98 -16.23 -11.18
C ASN A 172 6.26 -15.48 -11.53
N VAL A 173 6.15 -14.37 -12.27
CA VAL A 173 7.33 -13.55 -12.62
C VAL A 173 7.93 -12.93 -11.37
N ARG A 174 7.11 -12.40 -10.45
CA ARG A 174 7.60 -11.88 -9.15
C ARG A 174 8.33 -12.95 -8.36
N PHE A 175 7.73 -14.13 -8.23
CA PHE A 175 8.29 -15.25 -7.49
C PHE A 175 9.63 -15.70 -8.07
N TRP A 176 9.69 -15.86 -9.40
CA TRP A 176 10.91 -16.26 -10.10
C TRP A 176 12.02 -15.22 -9.95
N ARG A 177 11.72 -13.92 -10.06
CA ARG A 177 12.71 -12.84 -9.86
C ARG A 177 13.29 -12.89 -8.45
N LEU A 178 12.44 -13.01 -7.43
CA LEU A 178 12.88 -13.09 -6.03
C LEU A 178 13.76 -14.32 -5.78
N MET A 179 13.42 -15.48 -6.33
CA MET A 179 14.24 -16.69 -6.14
C MET A 179 15.54 -16.64 -6.94
N ARG A 180 15.48 -16.34 -8.23
CA ARG A 180 16.62 -16.49 -9.15
C ARG A 180 17.55 -15.28 -9.14
N GLU A 181 17.00 -14.07 -9.14
CA GLU A 181 17.79 -12.83 -9.24
C GLU A 181 18.30 -12.40 -7.85
N ARG A 182 17.52 -12.64 -6.79
CA ARG A 182 17.85 -12.18 -5.42
C ARG A 182 18.23 -13.28 -4.45
N GLY A 183 18.09 -14.55 -4.84
CA GLY A 183 18.46 -15.68 -3.99
C GLY A 183 17.56 -15.90 -2.77
N PHE A 184 16.34 -15.36 -2.76
CA PHE A 184 15.40 -15.64 -1.67
C PHE A 184 14.95 -17.10 -1.70
N THR A 185 14.88 -17.70 -0.52
CA THR A 185 14.32 -19.04 -0.36
C THR A 185 12.80 -19.02 -0.50
N ALA A 186 12.22 -20.10 -1.02
CA ALA A 186 10.76 -20.23 -1.13
C ALA A 186 10.05 -20.01 0.22
N HIS A 187 10.66 -20.45 1.32
CA HIS A 187 10.14 -20.23 2.68
C HIS A 187 10.09 -18.75 3.07
N GLN A 188 11.13 -17.96 2.78
CA GLN A 188 11.12 -16.50 3.05
C GLN A 188 10.03 -15.80 2.24
N ILE A 189 9.86 -16.19 0.98
CA ILE A 189 8.84 -15.63 0.10
C ILE A 189 7.44 -15.96 0.65
N GLN A 190 7.20 -17.21 1.04
CA GLN A 190 5.93 -17.62 1.64
C GLN A 190 5.63 -16.87 2.93
N LYS A 191 6.63 -16.68 3.79
CA LYS A 191 6.48 -15.90 5.03
C LYS A 191 6.02 -14.47 4.74
N ALA A 192 6.59 -13.81 3.73
CA ALA A 192 6.17 -12.46 3.33
C ALA A 192 4.74 -12.42 2.78
N VAL A 193 4.34 -13.44 2.01
CA VAL A 193 2.95 -13.62 1.55
C VAL A 193 2.00 -13.71 2.74
N ASP A 194 2.30 -14.58 3.71
CA ASP A 194 1.45 -14.80 4.88
C ASP A 194 1.33 -13.53 5.74
N GLU A 195 2.42 -12.77 5.89
CA GLU A 195 2.42 -11.49 6.59
C GLU A 195 1.55 -10.44 5.90
N ALA A 196 1.69 -10.27 4.58
CA ALA A 196 0.85 -9.36 3.80
C ALA A 196 -0.63 -9.76 3.87
N GLN A 197 -0.94 -11.06 3.78
CA GLN A 197 -2.31 -11.57 3.92
C GLN A 197 -2.87 -11.32 5.32
N ARG A 198 -2.06 -11.47 6.38
CA ARG A 198 -2.47 -11.16 7.76
C ARG A 198 -2.85 -9.69 7.91
N VAL A 199 -2.07 -8.78 7.34
CA VAL A 199 -2.37 -7.34 7.35
C VAL A 199 -3.63 -7.05 6.54
N LYS A 200 -3.79 -7.67 5.35
CA LYS A 200 -4.99 -7.54 4.51
C LYS A 200 -6.26 -7.96 5.27
N LYS A 201 -6.21 -9.11 5.96
CA LYS A 201 -7.31 -9.60 6.81
C LYS A 201 -7.66 -8.61 7.92
N ARG A 202 -6.66 -8.14 8.67
CA ARG A 202 -6.88 -7.14 9.74
C ARG A 202 -7.52 -5.84 9.21
N ARG A 203 -7.12 -5.38 8.02
CA ARG A 203 -7.72 -4.22 7.37
C ARG A 203 -9.18 -4.48 7.01
N MET A 204 -9.48 -5.65 6.45
CA MET A 204 -10.85 -6.05 6.14
C MET A 204 -11.72 -6.14 7.41
N ASP A 205 -11.19 -6.73 8.48
CA ASP A 205 -11.87 -6.82 9.78
C ASP A 205 -12.15 -5.43 10.39
N THR A 206 -11.23 -4.48 10.19
CA THR A 206 -11.44 -3.09 10.62
C THR A 206 -12.59 -2.45 9.82
N VAL A 207 -12.62 -2.64 8.50
CA VAL A 207 -13.67 -2.10 7.64
C VAL A 207 -15.04 -2.71 7.94
N THR A 208 -15.11 -4.02 8.22
CA THR A 208 -16.35 -4.66 8.63
C THR A 208 -16.79 -4.19 10.01
N ARG A 209 -15.86 -4.10 10.97
CA ARG A 209 -16.15 -3.59 12.32
C ARG A 209 -16.65 -2.15 12.33
N LEU A 210 -16.14 -1.27 11.47
CA LEU A 210 -16.62 0.11 11.34
C LEU A 210 -18.09 0.20 10.88
N LYS A 211 -18.57 -0.78 10.09
CA LYS A 211 -19.98 -0.84 9.70
C LYS A 211 -20.85 -1.30 10.86
N VAL A 212 -20.36 -2.27 11.62
CA VAL A 212 -21.08 -2.83 12.78
C VAL A 212 -21.04 -1.88 13.98
N SER A 213 -19.99 -1.09 14.17
CA SER A 213 -19.84 -0.22 15.34
C SER A 213 -20.95 0.81 15.50
N LYS A 214 -21.47 1.36 14.39
CA LYS A 214 -22.62 2.26 14.42
C LYS A 214 -23.90 1.55 14.86
N PHE A 215 -24.04 0.28 14.48
CA PHE A 215 -25.16 -0.56 14.88
C PHE A 215 -25.04 -0.96 16.35
N ASP A 216 -23.86 -1.36 16.80
CA ASP A 216 -23.56 -1.67 18.20
C ASP A 216 -23.83 -0.46 19.11
N GLU A 217 -23.39 0.74 18.70
CA GLU A 217 -23.62 1.98 19.44
C GLU A 217 -25.12 2.35 19.52
N ALA A 218 -25.86 2.13 18.43
CA ALA A 218 -27.30 2.34 18.40
C ALA A 218 -28.04 1.33 19.29
N MET A 219 -27.66 0.05 19.23
CA MET A 219 -28.22 -1.01 20.09
C MET A 219 -27.92 -0.75 21.56
N GLU A 220 -26.69 -0.37 21.90
CA GLU A 220 -26.32 -0.06 23.27
C GLU A 220 -27.09 1.16 23.80
N SER A 221 -27.28 2.18 22.95
CA SER A 221 -28.11 3.33 23.28
C SER A 221 -29.58 2.96 23.51
N ALA A 222 -30.12 2.04 22.72
CA ALA A 222 -31.48 1.52 22.88
C ALA A 222 -31.63 0.70 24.17
N GLU A 223 -30.68 -0.20 24.46
CA GLU A 223 -30.67 -1.00 25.69
C GLU A 223 -30.60 -0.10 26.93
N ARG A 224 -29.73 0.93 26.92
CA ARG A 224 -29.63 1.91 28.01
C ARG A 224 -30.94 2.65 28.22
N LYS A 225 -31.66 3.03 27.16
CA LYS A 225 -33.00 3.65 27.28
C LYS A 225 -34.04 2.68 27.83
N MET A 226 -34.07 1.45 27.32
CA MET A 226 -35.00 0.42 27.78
C MET A 226 -34.79 0.11 29.26
N LYS A 227 -33.54 -0.05 29.71
CA LYS A 227 -33.19 -0.29 31.12
C LYS A 227 -33.61 0.85 32.06
N ARG A 228 -33.59 2.10 31.59
CA ARG A 228 -34.09 3.26 32.36
C ARG A 228 -35.60 3.15 32.58
N LEU A 229 -36.36 2.75 31.58
CA LEU A 229 -37.81 2.59 31.68
C LEU A 229 -38.19 1.45 32.63
N PHE A 230 -37.49 0.31 32.57
CA PHE A 230 -37.78 -0.84 33.44
C PHE A 230 -37.40 -0.64 34.92
N LYS A 231 -36.42 0.22 35.24
CA LYS A 231 -36.06 0.52 36.64
C LYS A 231 -37.03 1.48 37.33
N VAL A 232 -37.72 2.35 36.60
CA VAL A 232 -38.66 3.32 37.17
C VAL A 232 -39.94 2.65 37.67
N GLY A 233 -40.37 1.53 37.07
CA GLY A 233 -41.59 0.80 37.46
C GLY A 233 -41.53 -0.02 38.76
N LYS A 234 -40.35 -0.24 39.37
CA LYS A 234 -40.21 -1.11 40.56
C LYS A 234 -40.25 -0.39 41.91
N LYS A 235 -40.45 0.94 41.96
CA LYS A 235 -40.66 1.69 43.21
C LYS A 235 -42.14 1.95 43.43
N LYS A 236 -42.85 1.05 44.12
CA LYS A 236 -44.04 1.32 44.98
C LYS A 236 -44.81 0.03 45.28
N LYS A 237 -44.39 -0.71 46.31
CA LYS A 237 -45.26 -1.46 47.25
C LYS A 237 -44.48 -1.69 48.55
N LYS A 238 -44.34 -0.64 49.36
CA LYS A 238 -44.30 -0.80 50.83
C LYS A 238 -45.61 -0.19 51.30
N ALA A 239 -46.65 -1.03 51.36
CA ALA A 239 -47.86 -0.73 52.11
C ALA A 239 -47.55 -1.14 53.56
N TYR A 240 -47.73 -0.19 54.48
CA TYR A 240 -47.79 -0.41 55.92
C TYR A 240 -49.26 -0.30 56.33
#